data_AF-A0AAV5HHL5-F1
#
_entry.id   AF-A0AAV5HHL5-F1
#
_cell.length_a   1.000
_cell.length_b   1.000
_cell.length_c   1.000
_cell.angle_alpha   90.00
_cell.angle_beta   90.00
_cell.angle_gamma   90.00
#
_symmetry.space_group_name_H-M   'P 1'
#
loop_
_entity.id
_entity.type
_entity.pdbx_description
1 polymer ?
#
loop_
_entity_poly.entity_id
_entity_poly.type
_entity_poly.pdbx_seq_one_letter_code
_entity_poly.pdbx_strand_id
1 'polypeptide(L)'
;MSSDGKNKRIIIMSVSGVLLIALVVAVVIGVGKNSNSHASAGPAGASPSGISTSSKAIKAICQPVDYKDACEKSMNSAAPNTTDPKELIKVGFQVAMDEIKKAMANSTTLKNVAKDPMAKQALDNCQELMDYSIQDLKNSFDQLGAFDLTSMDDYLEDLKVWLSGSITYQQTCLDGFDNTTGEAGAKMKEILKTSQELTSNGLAMITEFTSILANLGIPGFSSNGGGSGGERRLLAEDGMPSWVSTGQRRLLAANPATIKPDVIVAKDGSGKYKTINEAIKDIPKKGNKTFVIYIKQGVYEEQVNLVKSHTNVMFLGDGPTKTKITGSLNWADGTGTYKTATVGIAADNFMAKDIGFENSAGAIKHQAVALRVSGDKAIFYNCQMDGYQDTLYAHNHRQFYRDCTITGTIDFIFGDSPSFFQNCKIIVRKPLPNQQCIVTAQGRIEKRQVSAIVLQNCTISGDPEYIPVKDKNRAYLGRPWKAFSRTIIMQSQIDDIIAPEGFLPWAGDFALNTLLYVEYNNRGPGAEQSKRVTWKGIKKYNADAIQKYTAARFFGGNSWIPQTGVPYVPGMIPGL
;
A
#
# COMPACT_ATOMS: atom_id res chain seq x y z
N MET A 1 -45.63 -56.78 23.93
CA MET A 1 -45.59 -55.40 24.44
C MET A 1 -44.63 -54.59 23.59
N SER A 2 -45.12 -53.47 23.06
CA SER A 2 -44.45 -52.30 22.45
C SER A 2 -43.43 -52.44 21.31
N SER A 3 -43.87 -52.00 20.12
CA SER A 3 -43.40 -50.79 19.39
C SER A 3 -41.97 -50.30 19.66
N ASP A 4 -41.10 -50.30 18.63
CA ASP A 4 -40.68 -49.06 17.92
C ASP A 4 -39.47 -49.26 16.99
N GLY A 5 -39.57 -48.67 15.78
CA GLY A 5 -38.51 -47.78 15.29
C GLY A 5 -37.43 -48.30 14.34
N LYS A 6 -37.80 -48.63 13.09
CA LYS A 6 -36.91 -48.43 11.92
C LYS A 6 -36.88 -46.94 11.53
N ASN A 7 -35.73 -46.50 11.01
CA ASN A 7 -35.44 -45.29 10.19
C ASN A 7 -34.79 -44.09 10.89
N LYS A 8 -33.51 -43.84 10.56
CA LYS A 8 -32.96 -42.48 10.35
C LYS A 8 -31.92 -42.47 9.22
N ARG A 9 -32.38 -42.13 8.02
CA ARG A 9 -31.59 -41.45 6.96
C ARG A 9 -32.39 -40.20 6.55
N ILE A 10 -31.68 -39.14 6.16
CA ILE A 10 -32.17 -37.83 5.64
C ILE A 10 -32.70 -36.94 6.79
N ILE A 11 -32.19 -35.75 7.12
CA ILE A 11 -32.16 -34.48 6.34
C ILE A 11 -31.04 -33.56 6.89
N ILE A 12 -30.08 -33.18 6.07
CA ILE A 12 -29.30 -31.92 6.20
C ILE A 12 -29.42 -31.27 4.82
N MET A 13 -30.31 -30.28 4.65
CA MET A 13 -30.39 -29.39 3.48
C MET A 13 -31.55 -28.36 3.60
N SER A 14 -31.70 -27.65 4.73
CA SER A 14 -32.72 -26.58 4.81
C SER A 14 -32.47 -25.41 5.76
N VAL A 15 -31.25 -25.18 6.26
CA VAL A 15 -30.99 -24.01 7.12
C VAL A 15 -30.69 -22.73 6.30
N SER A 16 -30.15 -22.83 5.09
CA SER A 16 -29.89 -21.65 4.23
C SER A 16 -31.14 -21.04 3.60
N GLY A 17 -32.17 -21.85 3.30
CA GLY A 17 -33.43 -21.35 2.74
C GLY A 17 -34.31 -20.64 3.79
N VAL A 18 -34.30 -21.11 5.03
CA VAL A 18 -35.09 -20.52 6.12
C VAL A 18 -34.48 -19.20 6.60
N LEU A 19 -33.15 -19.06 6.59
CA LEU A 19 -32.47 -17.79 6.85
C LEU A 19 -32.70 -16.74 5.75
N LEU A 20 -32.73 -17.16 4.47
CA LEU A 20 -33.06 -16.28 3.34
C LEU A 20 -34.52 -15.81 3.40
N ILE A 21 -35.46 -16.69 3.71
CA ILE A 21 -36.88 -16.33 3.87
C ILE A 21 -37.07 -15.43 5.12
N ALA A 22 -36.37 -15.70 6.22
CA ALA A 22 -36.39 -14.84 7.41
C ALA A 22 -35.80 -13.45 7.14
N LEU A 23 -34.76 -13.33 6.30
CA LEU A 23 -34.19 -12.05 5.85
C LEU A 23 -35.16 -11.27 4.97
N VAL A 24 -35.81 -11.93 4.01
CA VAL A 24 -36.84 -11.29 3.16
C VAL A 24 -38.04 -10.83 4.00
N VAL A 25 -38.47 -11.63 4.98
CA VAL A 25 -39.58 -11.28 5.88
C VAL A 25 -39.19 -10.18 6.87
N ALA A 26 -37.96 -10.16 7.39
CA ALA A 26 -37.48 -9.09 8.28
C ALA A 26 -37.38 -7.73 7.57
N VAL A 27 -36.93 -7.72 6.30
CA VAL A 27 -36.94 -6.51 5.46
C VAL A 27 -38.36 -6.04 5.16
N VAL A 28 -39.32 -6.95 4.97
CA VAL A 28 -40.74 -6.58 4.76
C VAL A 28 -41.40 -6.06 6.05
N ILE A 29 -41.13 -6.65 7.21
CA ILE A 29 -41.73 -6.24 8.50
C ILE A 29 -41.10 -4.94 9.03
N GLY A 30 -39.81 -4.73 8.84
CA GLY A 30 -39.14 -3.45 9.18
C GLY A 30 -39.66 -2.26 8.36
N VAL A 31 -40.27 -2.52 7.20
CA VAL A 31 -40.86 -1.50 6.31
C VAL A 31 -42.33 -1.17 6.66
N GLY A 32 -43.00 -1.99 7.48
CA GLY A 32 -44.43 -1.84 7.78
C GLY A 32 -44.80 -1.03 9.03
N LYS A 33 -43.83 -0.57 9.83
CA LYS A 33 -44.11 0.01 11.16
C LYS A 33 -43.52 1.40 11.33
N ASN A 34 -43.96 2.34 10.50
CA ASN A 34 -43.78 3.76 10.80
C ASN A 34 -44.82 4.66 10.12
N SER A 35 -46.10 4.47 10.48
CA SER A 35 -47.16 5.44 10.22
C SER A 35 -48.23 5.31 11.29
N ASN A 36 -48.21 6.19 12.29
CA ASN A 36 -49.34 6.34 13.22
C ASN A 36 -49.63 7.84 13.37
N SER A 37 -50.57 8.35 12.58
CA SER A 37 -51.28 9.60 12.85
C SER A 37 -52.55 9.67 11.99
N HIS A 38 -53.69 9.82 12.67
CA HIS A 38 -55.04 9.99 12.14
C HIS A 38 -55.18 11.15 11.13
N ALA A 39 -55.93 10.95 10.04
CA ALA A 39 -57.06 11.81 9.61
C ALA A 39 -57.74 11.31 8.31
N SER A 40 -59.03 11.62 8.27
CA SER A 40 -60.15 11.48 7.32
C SER A 40 -59.93 11.32 5.80
N ALA A 41 -60.89 10.64 5.19
CA ALA A 41 -61.02 10.34 3.76
C ALA A 41 -61.22 11.55 2.83
N GLY A 42 -60.62 11.48 1.64
CA GLY A 42 -60.85 12.31 0.44
C GLY A 42 -60.27 11.62 -0.81
N PRO A 43 -60.84 11.79 -2.01
CA PRO A 43 -60.59 10.88 -3.13
C PRO A 43 -59.38 11.26 -4.00
N ALA A 44 -58.69 10.22 -4.46
CA ALA A 44 -57.88 10.06 -5.67
C ALA A 44 -57.11 11.28 -6.22
N GLY A 45 -55.80 11.32 -5.95
CA GLY A 45 -54.85 12.17 -6.65
C GLY A 45 -53.40 11.73 -6.41
N ALA A 46 -52.74 11.24 -7.47
CA ALA A 46 -51.30 11.01 -7.65
C ALA A 46 -50.53 10.28 -6.53
N SER A 47 -50.24 8.99 -6.74
CA SER A 47 -49.19 8.28 -6.00
C SER A 47 -47.82 8.91 -6.26
N PRO A 48 -47.02 9.26 -5.23
CA PRO A 48 -45.64 9.64 -5.43
C PRO A 48 -44.87 8.39 -5.87
N SER A 49 -44.11 8.50 -6.94
CA SER A 49 -43.25 7.44 -7.50
C SER A 49 -42.41 6.78 -6.39
N GLY A 50 -42.82 5.58 -5.97
CA GLY A 50 -42.11 4.80 -4.96
C GLY A 50 -40.72 4.42 -5.45
N ILE A 51 -39.70 4.92 -4.76
CA ILE A 51 -38.29 4.51 -4.98
C ILE A 51 -38.21 2.99 -4.81
N SER A 52 -37.66 2.29 -5.81
CA SER A 52 -37.51 0.82 -5.79
C SER A 52 -36.71 0.35 -4.58
N THR A 53 -36.97 -0.87 -4.12
CA THR A 53 -36.24 -1.50 -2.99
C THR A 53 -34.73 -1.59 -3.25
N SER A 54 -34.34 -1.86 -4.49
CA SER A 54 -32.95 -1.83 -4.96
C SER A 54 -32.31 -0.44 -4.83
N SER A 55 -33.02 0.63 -5.20
CA SER A 55 -32.50 2.00 -5.08
C SER A 55 -32.29 2.40 -3.61
N LYS A 56 -33.13 1.90 -2.68
CA LYS A 56 -32.91 2.09 -1.24
C LYS A 56 -31.67 1.34 -0.74
N ALA A 57 -31.44 0.10 -1.19
CA ALA A 57 -30.24 -0.67 -0.83
C ALA A 57 -28.95 -0.02 -1.35
N ILE A 58 -28.97 0.49 -2.58
CA ILE A 58 -27.87 1.26 -3.18
C ILE A 58 -27.58 2.51 -2.34
N LYS A 59 -28.61 3.28 -1.98
CA LYS A 59 -28.45 4.46 -1.11
C LYS A 59 -27.83 4.13 0.23
N ALA A 60 -28.17 2.97 0.82
CA ALA A 60 -27.60 2.53 2.09
C ALA A 60 -26.09 2.22 1.98
N ILE A 61 -25.67 1.49 0.94
CA ILE A 61 -24.25 1.16 0.71
C ILE A 61 -23.43 2.39 0.30
N CYS A 62 -24.05 3.36 -0.37
CA CYS A 62 -23.41 4.63 -0.73
C CYS A 62 -23.44 5.68 0.41
N GLN A 63 -24.09 5.44 1.55
CA GLN A 63 -24.09 6.42 2.66
C GLN A 63 -22.71 6.76 3.24
N PRO A 64 -21.82 5.78 3.53
CA PRO A 64 -20.54 6.05 4.20
C PRO A 64 -19.44 6.58 3.27
N VAL A 65 -19.71 6.70 1.96
CA VAL A 65 -18.69 7.07 0.98
C VAL A 65 -18.64 8.58 0.75
N ASP A 66 -17.49 9.09 0.32
CA ASP A 66 -17.30 10.53 0.09
C ASP A 66 -17.97 10.99 -1.22
N TYR A 67 -17.94 10.17 -2.28
CA TYR A 67 -18.50 10.52 -3.60
C TYR A 67 -19.85 9.83 -3.83
N LYS A 68 -20.88 10.26 -3.11
CA LYS A 68 -22.21 9.63 -3.10
C LYS A 68 -22.86 9.59 -4.48
N ASP A 69 -22.84 10.69 -5.22
CA ASP A 69 -23.46 10.77 -6.55
C ASP A 69 -22.80 9.81 -7.54
N ALA A 70 -21.46 9.75 -7.55
CA ALA A 70 -20.72 8.81 -8.37
C ALA A 70 -21.04 7.35 -8.00
N CYS A 71 -21.16 7.06 -6.70
CA CYS A 71 -21.57 5.75 -6.19
C CYS A 71 -22.98 5.37 -6.69
N GLU A 72 -23.99 6.21 -6.41
CA GLU A 72 -25.38 5.91 -6.74
C GLU A 72 -25.58 5.79 -8.26
N LYS A 73 -25.00 6.69 -9.06
CA LYS A 73 -25.13 6.68 -10.52
C LYS A 73 -24.55 5.39 -11.15
N SER A 74 -23.34 5.03 -10.73
CA SER A 74 -22.65 3.84 -11.22
C SER A 74 -23.35 2.56 -10.81
N MET A 75 -23.81 2.48 -9.55
CA MET A 75 -24.50 1.30 -9.01
C MET A 75 -25.90 1.10 -9.60
N ASN A 76 -26.69 2.17 -9.75
CA ASN A 76 -28.03 2.08 -10.35
C ASN A 76 -27.98 1.61 -11.82
N SER A 77 -26.90 1.95 -12.53
CA SER A 77 -26.70 1.55 -13.93
C SER A 77 -26.26 0.09 -14.05
N ALA A 78 -25.45 -0.41 -13.12
CA ALA A 78 -24.86 -1.74 -13.19
C ALA A 78 -25.71 -2.85 -12.52
N ALA A 79 -26.51 -2.51 -11.50
CA ALA A 79 -27.32 -3.49 -10.78
C ALA A 79 -28.67 -2.92 -10.32
N PRO A 80 -29.59 -2.60 -11.24
CA PRO A 80 -30.85 -1.91 -10.93
C PRO A 80 -31.81 -2.74 -10.07
N ASN A 81 -31.61 -4.05 -9.93
CA ASN A 81 -32.58 -4.98 -9.35
C ASN A 81 -32.07 -5.79 -8.14
N THR A 82 -30.81 -5.64 -7.74
CA THR A 82 -30.28 -6.41 -6.59
C THR A 82 -30.41 -5.62 -5.29
N THR A 83 -30.68 -6.33 -4.20
CA THR A 83 -30.65 -5.81 -2.83
C THR A 83 -29.62 -6.54 -1.96
N ASP A 84 -28.92 -7.53 -2.52
CA ASP A 84 -27.92 -8.32 -1.78
C ASP A 84 -26.64 -7.49 -1.56
N PRO A 85 -26.20 -7.28 -0.31
CA PRO A 85 -25.06 -6.42 -0.02
C PRO A 85 -23.73 -6.94 -0.58
N LYS A 86 -23.52 -8.27 -0.60
CA LYS A 86 -22.30 -8.89 -1.12
C LYS A 86 -22.23 -8.70 -2.63
N GLU A 87 -23.35 -8.90 -3.33
CA GLU A 87 -23.44 -8.67 -4.77
C GLU A 87 -23.35 -7.18 -5.12
N LEU A 88 -23.94 -6.27 -4.34
CA LEU A 88 -23.77 -4.82 -4.53
C LEU A 88 -22.30 -4.40 -4.39
N ILE A 89 -21.58 -4.91 -3.39
CA ILE A 89 -20.16 -4.61 -3.23
C ILE A 89 -19.36 -5.13 -4.43
N LYS A 90 -19.59 -6.40 -4.84
CA LYS A 90 -18.97 -6.99 -6.04
C LYS A 90 -19.21 -6.16 -7.31
N VAL A 91 -20.44 -5.69 -7.50
CA VAL A 91 -20.80 -4.79 -8.61
C VAL A 91 -19.99 -3.49 -8.53
N GLY A 92 -19.83 -2.91 -7.34
CA GLY A 92 -18.99 -1.72 -7.15
C GLY A 92 -17.54 -1.92 -7.64
N PHE A 93 -16.91 -3.04 -7.28
CA PHE A 93 -15.57 -3.39 -7.79
C PHE A 93 -15.55 -3.57 -9.30
N GLN A 94 -16.55 -4.27 -9.86
CA GLN A 94 -16.66 -4.48 -11.29
C GLN A 94 -16.78 -3.16 -12.06
N VAL A 95 -17.63 -2.25 -11.58
CA VAL A 95 -17.79 -0.93 -12.19
C VAL A 95 -16.50 -0.11 -12.10
N ALA A 96 -15.80 -0.14 -10.98
CA ALA A 96 -14.49 0.53 -10.86
C ALA A 96 -13.48 -0.02 -11.89
N MET A 97 -13.38 -1.36 -12.03
CA MET A 97 -12.50 -1.97 -13.03
C MET A 97 -12.89 -1.58 -14.46
N ASP A 98 -14.19 -1.53 -14.78
CA ASP A 98 -14.65 -1.22 -16.13
C ASP A 98 -14.46 0.26 -16.47
N GLU A 99 -14.59 1.18 -15.51
CA GLU A 99 -14.23 2.59 -15.71
C GLU A 99 -12.73 2.77 -15.97
N ILE A 100 -11.85 2.03 -15.28
CA ILE A 100 -10.40 2.05 -15.58
C ILE A 100 -10.14 1.52 -16.99
N LYS A 101 -10.78 0.42 -17.40
CA LYS A 101 -10.64 -0.12 -18.77
C LYS A 101 -11.13 0.86 -19.83
N LYS A 102 -12.24 1.57 -19.58
CA LYS A 102 -12.75 2.62 -20.48
C LYS A 102 -11.77 3.78 -20.58
N ALA A 103 -11.22 4.24 -19.46
CA ALA A 103 -10.18 5.25 -19.42
C ALA A 103 -8.97 4.84 -20.27
N MET A 104 -8.57 3.58 -20.16
CA MET A 104 -7.48 2.97 -20.92
C MET A 104 -7.76 2.81 -22.41
N ALA A 105 -8.99 2.48 -22.82
CA ALA A 105 -9.37 2.37 -24.23
C ALA A 105 -9.32 3.72 -24.96
N ASN A 106 -9.60 4.81 -24.25
CA ASN A 106 -9.47 6.18 -24.76
C ASN A 106 -8.01 6.63 -24.94
N SER A 107 -7.03 5.79 -24.56
CA SER A 107 -5.60 6.12 -24.69
C SER A 107 -5.17 6.38 -26.13
N THR A 108 -5.82 5.81 -27.15
CA THR A 108 -5.48 6.09 -28.57
C THR A 108 -5.69 7.57 -28.92
N THR A 109 -6.78 8.16 -28.42
CA THR A 109 -7.04 9.60 -28.53
C THR A 109 -6.01 10.41 -27.74
N LEU A 110 -5.59 9.92 -26.57
CA LEU A 110 -4.55 10.55 -25.76
C LEU A 110 -3.15 10.47 -26.38
N LYS A 111 -2.81 9.36 -27.07
CA LYS A 111 -1.55 9.21 -27.81
C LYS A 111 -1.41 10.28 -28.90
N ASN A 112 -2.52 10.69 -29.51
CA ASN A 112 -2.53 11.76 -30.50
C ASN A 112 -2.35 13.16 -29.87
N VAL A 113 -2.64 13.31 -28.58
CA VAL A 113 -2.47 14.57 -27.83
C VAL A 113 -1.08 14.67 -27.17
N ALA A 114 -0.44 13.54 -26.88
CA ALA A 114 0.91 13.46 -26.32
C ALA A 114 1.99 13.74 -27.38
N LYS A 115 2.20 15.02 -27.70
CA LYS A 115 3.24 15.47 -28.64
C LYS A 115 4.64 15.54 -27.99
N ASP A 116 4.69 15.67 -26.67
CA ASP A 116 5.92 15.74 -25.88
C ASP A 116 6.43 14.32 -25.50
N PRO A 117 7.75 14.03 -25.59
CA PRO A 117 8.30 12.73 -25.23
C PRO A 117 8.04 12.29 -23.79
N MET A 118 8.08 13.21 -22.81
CA MET A 118 7.79 12.89 -21.41
C MET A 118 6.30 12.57 -21.23
N ALA A 119 5.40 13.31 -21.90
CA ALA A 119 3.97 12.99 -21.90
C ALA A 119 3.66 11.62 -22.51
N LYS A 120 4.40 11.22 -23.56
CA LYS A 120 4.28 9.88 -24.15
C LYS A 120 4.75 8.80 -23.17
N GLN A 121 5.91 9.00 -22.53
CA GLN A 121 6.41 8.07 -21.51
C GLN A 121 5.45 7.97 -20.32
N ALA A 122 4.89 9.09 -19.86
CA ALA A 122 3.89 9.13 -18.81
C ALA A 122 2.64 8.32 -19.17
N LEU A 123 2.19 8.42 -20.42
CA LEU A 123 1.06 7.64 -20.92
C LEU A 123 1.38 6.13 -20.94
N ASP A 124 2.56 5.73 -21.43
CA ASP A 124 2.99 4.33 -21.43
C ASP A 124 3.09 3.77 -19.99
N ASN A 125 3.61 4.57 -19.05
CA ASN A 125 3.63 4.23 -17.63
C ASN A 125 2.20 4.10 -17.07
N CYS A 126 1.30 5.00 -17.43
CA CYS A 126 -0.08 4.94 -17.00
C CYS A 126 -0.74 3.61 -17.41
N GLN A 127 -0.40 3.08 -18.59
CA GLN A 127 -0.96 1.80 -19.04
C GLN A 127 -0.59 0.66 -18.10
N GLU A 128 0.70 0.54 -17.79
CA GLU A 128 1.21 -0.45 -16.83
C GLU A 128 0.57 -0.29 -15.44
N LEU A 129 0.48 0.95 -14.95
CA LEU A 129 -0.09 1.25 -13.64
C LEU A 129 -1.59 0.91 -13.58
N MET A 130 -2.33 1.13 -14.66
CA MET A 130 -3.76 0.81 -14.71
C MET A 130 -3.99 -0.70 -14.75
N ASP A 131 -3.13 -1.45 -15.45
CA ASP A 131 -3.18 -2.92 -15.41
C ASP A 131 -2.94 -3.44 -13.98
N TYR A 132 -1.97 -2.86 -13.26
CA TYR A 132 -1.73 -3.21 -11.86
C TYR A 132 -2.89 -2.82 -10.94
N SER A 133 -3.53 -1.67 -11.16
CA SER A 133 -4.73 -1.21 -10.45
C SER A 133 -5.92 -2.14 -10.68
N ILE A 134 -6.16 -2.58 -11.92
CA ILE A 134 -7.20 -3.57 -12.25
C ILE A 134 -6.91 -4.90 -11.56
N GLN A 135 -5.64 -5.33 -11.53
CA GLN A 135 -5.28 -6.58 -10.85
C GLN A 135 -5.55 -6.51 -9.33
N ASP A 136 -5.28 -5.38 -8.68
CA ASP A 136 -5.58 -5.19 -7.26
C ASP A 136 -7.09 -5.20 -6.97
N LEU A 137 -7.88 -4.55 -7.83
CA LEU A 137 -9.35 -4.59 -7.74
C LEU A 137 -9.89 -6.00 -7.97
N LYS A 138 -9.28 -6.76 -8.89
CA LYS A 138 -9.64 -8.16 -9.15
C LYS A 138 -9.30 -9.05 -7.97
N ASN A 139 -8.10 -8.93 -7.40
CA ASN A 139 -7.70 -9.67 -6.20
C ASN A 139 -8.69 -9.40 -5.05
N SER A 140 -9.09 -8.13 -4.91
CA SER A 140 -10.10 -7.72 -3.93
C SER A 140 -11.46 -8.36 -4.19
N PHE A 141 -11.90 -8.37 -5.45
CA PHE A 141 -13.15 -9.00 -5.87
C PHE A 141 -13.15 -10.51 -5.62
N ASP A 142 -12.07 -11.21 -5.98
CA ASP A 142 -11.95 -12.66 -5.84
C ASP A 142 -11.95 -13.08 -4.36
N GLN A 143 -11.28 -12.30 -3.49
CA GLN A 143 -11.23 -12.54 -2.06
C GLN A 143 -12.62 -12.36 -1.40
N LEU A 144 -13.42 -11.39 -1.85
CA LEU A 144 -14.82 -11.23 -1.41
C LEU A 144 -15.72 -12.39 -1.85
N GLY A 145 -15.40 -13.05 -2.97
CA GLY A 145 -16.09 -14.26 -3.42
C GLY A 145 -16.00 -15.39 -2.39
N ALA A 146 -14.79 -15.63 -1.88
CA ALA A 146 -14.44 -16.69 -0.93
C ALA A 146 -14.71 -16.36 0.55
N PHE A 147 -15.33 -15.21 0.81
CA PHE A 147 -15.50 -14.65 2.15
C PHE A 147 -16.10 -15.63 3.16
N ASP A 148 -15.33 -15.91 4.21
CA ASP A 148 -15.71 -16.64 5.41
C ASP A 148 -15.72 -15.67 6.60
N LEU A 149 -16.84 -15.63 7.33
CA LEU A 149 -17.07 -14.76 8.49
C LEU A 149 -16.06 -15.02 9.63
N THR A 150 -15.45 -16.21 9.69
CA THR A 150 -14.49 -16.56 10.76
C THR A 150 -13.12 -15.90 10.62
N SER A 151 -12.77 -15.40 9.43
CA SER A 151 -11.46 -14.78 9.11
C SER A 151 -11.59 -13.35 8.56
N MET A 152 -12.69 -12.68 8.90
CA MET A 152 -13.09 -11.39 8.32
C MET A 152 -12.04 -10.29 8.44
N ASP A 153 -11.36 -10.16 9.58
CA ASP A 153 -10.42 -9.05 9.81
C ASP A 153 -9.20 -9.13 8.88
N ASP A 154 -8.64 -10.32 8.70
CA ASP A 154 -7.49 -10.56 7.82
C ASP A 154 -7.87 -10.26 6.34
N TYR A 155 -9.09 -10.66 5.94
CA TYR A 155 -9.64 -10.35 4.62
C TYR A 155 -9.81 -8.84 4.41
N LEU A 156 -10.36 -8.12 5.40
CA LEU A 156 -10.58 -6.68 5.30
C LEU A 156 -9.27 -5.88 5.26
N GLU A 157 -8.22 -6.34 5.94
CA GLU A 157 -6.90 -5.72 5.86
C GLU A 157 -6.27 -5.84 4.47
N ASP A 158 -6.26 -7.04 3.89
CA ASP A 158 -5.75 -7.26 2.54
C ASP A 158 -6.54 -6.47 1.49
N LEU A 159 -7.87 -6.42 1.60
CA LEU A 159 -8.73 -5.59 0.75
C LEU A 159 -8.36 -4.11 0.83
N LYS A 160 -8.13 -3.58 2.04
CA LYS A 160 -7.70 -2.19 2.21
C LYS A 160 -6.34 -1.92 1.60
N VAL A 161 -5.40 -2.88 1.68
CA VAL A 161 -4.07 -2.77 1.06
C VAL A 161 -4.18 -2.70 -0.46
N TRP A 162 -4.96 -3.58 -1.10
CA TRP A 162 -5.14 -3.57 -2.55
C TRP A 162 -5.94 -2.37 -3.05
N LEU A 163 -7.01 -1.98 -2.36
CA LEU A 163 -7.75 -0.75 -2.70
C LEU A 163 -6.89 0.50 -2.54
N SER A 164 -6.10 0.58 -1.47
CA SER A 164 -5.13 1.66 -1.31
C SER A 164 -4.11 1.66 -2.44
N GLY A 165 -3.64 0.48 -2.85
CA GLY A 165 -2.68 0.35 -3.94
C GLY A 165 -3.24 0.73 -5.30
N SER A 166 -4.50 0.41 -5.58
CA SER A 166 -5.22 0.85 -6.78
C SER A 166 -5.29 2.37 -6.87
N ILE A 167 -5.58 3.05 -5.75
CA ILE A 167 -5.55 4.52 -5.65
C ILE A 167 -4.14 5.06 -5.94
N THR A 168 -3.11 4.47 -5.34
CA THR A 168 -1.70 4.85 -5.55
C THR A 168 -1.28 4.70 -7.01
N TYR A 169 -1.66 3.62 -7.70
CA TYR A 169 -1.36 3.42 -9.12
C TYR A 169 -2.04 4.48 -10.00
N GLN A 170 -3.31 4.79 -9.75
CA GLN A 170 -4.03 5.86 -10.45
C GLN A 170 -3.39 7.23 -10.23
N GLN A 171 -3.00 7.53 -9.00
CA GLN A 171 -2.30 8.79 -8.72
C GLN A 171 -0.92 8.85 -9.38
N THR A 172 -0.16 7.76 -9.37
CA THR A 172 1.17 7.71 -9.98
C THR A 172 1.09 7.89 -11.50
N CYS A 173 0.02 7.41 -12.14
CA CYS A 173 -0.25 7.72 -13.54
C CYS A 173 -0.35 9.24 -13.75
N LEU A 174 -1.12 9.93 -12.91
CA LEU A 174 -1.27 11.39 -13.01
C LEU A 174 0.02 12.14 -12.72
N ASP A 175 0.77 11.72 -11.71
CA ASP A 175 2.07 12.31 -11.33
C ASP A 175 3.09 12.20 -12.46
N GLY A 176 2.98 11.17 -13.31
CA GLY A 176 3.82 11.04 -14.50
C GLY A 176 3.67 12.21 -15.50
N PHE A 177 2.54 12.90 -15.48
CA PHE A 177 2.29 14.07 -16.33
C PHE A 177 2.70 15.40 -15.68
N ASP A 178 3.16 15.40 -14.42
CA ASP A 178 3.69 16.60 -13.79
C ASP A 178 4.89 17.11 -14.61
N ASN A 179 4.93 18.43 -14.83
CA ASN A 179 5.93 19.12 -15.66
C ASN A 179 5.94 18.77 -17.15
N THR A 180 4.95 18.03 -17.67
CA THR A 180 4.78 17.84 -19.12
C THR A 180 4.20 19.10 -19.77
N THR A 181 4.59 19.37 -21.01
CA THR A 181 4.04 20.50 -21.78
C THR A 181 2.77 20.06 -22.52
N GLY A 182 1.63 20.71 -22.25
CA GLY A 182 0.39 20.52 -23.00
C GLY A 182 -0.81 20.08 -22.16
N GLU A 183 -1.87 19.61 -22.83
CA GLU A 183 -3.16 19.27 -22.19
C GLU A 183 -3.27 17.80 -21.76
N ALA A 184 -2.26 16.96 -22.04
CA ALA A 184 -2.33 15.52 -21.82
C ALA A 184 -2.58 15.17 -20.33
N GLY A 185 -1.89 15.83 -19.40
CA GLY A 185 -2.09 15.63 -17.97
C GLY A 185 -3.48 16.05 -17.49
N ALA A 186 -3.97 17.21 -17.96
CA ALA A 186 -5.31 17.69 -17.62
C ALA A 186 -6.41 16.73 -18.12
N LYS A 187 -6.29 16.25 -19.37
CA LYS A 187 -7.19 15.26 -19.96
C LYS A 187 -7.11 13.92 -19.25
N MET A 188 -5.91 13.44 -18.89
CA MET A 188 -5.77 12.20 -18.13
C MET A 188 -6.44 12.30 -16.75
N LYS A 189 -6.28 13.44 -16.08
CA LYS A 189 -6.96 13.71 -14.80
C LYS A 189 -8.48 13.67 -14.93
N GLU A 190 -9.03 14.22 -16.00
CA GLU A 190 -10.48 14.15 -16.28
C GLU A 190 -10.93 12.71 -16.54
N ILE A 191 -10.18 11.96 -17.36
CA ILE A 191 -10.47 10.58 -17.73
C ILE A 191 -10.44 9.65 -16.52
N LEU A 192 -9.47 9.81 -15.61
CA LEU A 192 -9.34 8.97 -14.43
C LEU A 192 -10.23 9.40 -13.27
N LYS A 193 -10.84 10.59 -13.32
CA LYS A 193 -11.63 11.16 -12.22
C LYS A 193 -12.67 10.17 -11.67
N THR A 194 -13.54 9.64 -12.53
CA THR A 194 -14.59 8.71 -12.10
C THR A 194 -14.01 7.42 -11.54
N SER A 195 -12.93 6.88 -12.13
CA SER A 195 -12.27 5.68 -11.59
C SER A 195 -11.66 5.92 -10.20
N GLN A 196 -11.07 7.10 -9.96
CA GLN A 196 -10.52 7.49 -8.66
C GLN A 196 -11.61 7.64 -7.61
N GLU A 197 -12.73 8.31 -7.95
CA GLU A 197 -13.89 8.46 -7.08
C GLU A 197 -14.47 7.10 -6.68
N LEU A 198 -14.64 6.19 -7.65
CA LEU A 198 -15.15 4.84 -7.39
C LEU A 198 -14.20 3.98 -6.57
N THR A 199 -12.89 4.05 -6.84
CA THR A 199 -11.89 3.31 -6.06
C THR A 199 -11.84 3.83 -4.61
N SER A 200 -11.90 5.15 -4.42
CA SER A 200 -12.02 5.78 -3.09
C SER A 200 -13.30 5.36 -2.37
N ASN A 201 -14.43 5.29 -3.08
CA ASN A 201 -15.68 4.79 -2.51
C ASN A 201 -15.58 3.32 -2.10
N GLY A 202 -14.94 2.48 -2.92
CA GLY A 202 -14.67 1.08 -2.56
C GLY A 202 -13.87 0.95 -1.26
N LEU A 203 -12.82 1.78 -1.09
CA LEU A 203 -12.06 1.83 0.16
C LEU A 203 -12.89 2.31 1.34
N ALA A 204 -13.77 3.30 1.15
CA ALA A 204 -14.70 3.75 2.17
C ALA A 204 -15.66 2.63 2.60
N MET A 205 -16.25 1.90 1.64
CA MET A 205 -17.16 0.79 1.92
C MET A 205 -16.49 -0.33 2.72
N ILE A 206 -15.27 -0.72 2.36
CA ILE A 206 -14.52 -1.74 3.10
C ILE A 206 -14.08 -1.24 4.49
N THR A 207 -13.76 0.04 4.62
CA THR A 207 -13.41 0.64 5.91
C THR A 207 -14.60 0.65 6.87
N GLU A 208 -15.78 0.94 6.35
CA GLU A 208 -17.03 1.04 7.08
C GLU A 208 -17.87 -0.25 6.99
N PHE A 209 -17.25 -1.38 6.60
CA PHE A 209 -17.98 -2.59 6.27
C PHE A 209 -18.86 -3.08 7.43
N THR A 210 -18.33 -3.05 8.65
CA THR A 210 -19.10 -3.43 9.86
C THR A 210 -20.27 -2.49 10.14
N SER A 211 -20.10 -1.17 9.92
CA SER A 211 -21.20 -0.19 10.09
C SER A 211 -22.24 -0.33 8.97
N ILE A 212 -21.84 -0.71 7.75
CA ILE A 212 -22.74 -1.06 6.65
C ILE A 212 -23.57 -2.30 7.00
N LEU A 213 -22.95 -3.39 7.49
CA LEU A 213 -23.67 -4.60 7.90
C LEU A 213 -24.68 -4.31 9.02
N ALA A 214 -24.31 -3.45 9.97
CA ALA A 214 -25.20 -2.97 11.03
C ALA A 214 -26.41 -2.21 10.46
N ASN A 215 -26.19 -1.26 9.55
CA ASN A 215 -27.24 -0.45 8.91
C ASN A 215 -28.20 -1.29 8.05
N LEU A 216 -27.73 -2.42 7.51
CA LEU A 216 -28.51 -3.35 6.72
C LEU A 216 -29.28 -4.37 7.58
N GLY A 217 -29.17 -4.31 8.91
CA GLY A 217 -29.93 -5.14 9.84
C GLY A 217 -29.48 -6.61 9.87
N ILE A 218 -28.22 -6.90 9.55
CA ILE A 218 -27.69 -8.27 9.53
C ILE A 218 -27.44 -8.75 10.98
N PRO A 219 -28.08 -9.85 11.43
CA PRO A 219 -27.92 -10.38 12.79
C PRO A 219 -26.45 -10.70 13.10
N GLY A 220 -25.97 -10.28 14.27
CA GLY A 220 -24.57 -10.45 14.71
C GLY A 220 -23.69 -9.20 14.61
N PHE A 221 -24.17 -8.13 13.94
CA PHE A 221 -23.42 -6.88 13.73
C PHE A 221 -24.13 -5.63 14.26
N SER A 222 -24.98 -5.77 15.29
CA SER A 222 -25.77 -4.64 15.83
C SER A 222 -24.87 -3.54 16.42
N SER A 223 -25.25 -2.28 16.20
CA SER A 223 -24.45 -1.06 16.40
C SER A 223 -24.12 -0.67 17.87
N ASN A 224 -24.30 -1.57 18.83
CA ASN A 224 -23.90 -1.38 20.22
C ASN A 224 -22.82 -2.38 20.61
N GLY A 225 -21.59 -2.07 20.22
CA GLY A 225 -20.41 -2.85 20.57
C GLY A 225 -19.14 -2.14 20.14
N GLY A 226 -18.76 -1.08 20.86
CA GLY A 226 -17.41 -0.53 20.81
C GLY A 226 -16.43 -1.57 21.36
N GLY A 227 -16.10 -2.57 20.53
CA GLY A 227 -15.14 -3.61 20.84
C GLY A 227 -13.75 -3.17 20.46
N SER A 228 -12.99 -2.71 21.46
CA SER A 228 -11.53 -2.76 21.42
C SER A 228 -11.12 -4.22 21.24
N GLY A 229 -10.92 -4.66 20.00
CA GLY A 229 -10.49 -6.02 19.64
C GLY A 229 -9.01 -6.25 19.91
N GLY A 230 -8.58 -6.00 21.15
CA GLY A 230 -7.30 -6.44 21.67
C GLY A 230 -7.50 -7.71 22.48
N GLU A 231 -7.89 -8.83 21.86
CA GLU A 231 -7.92 -10.12 22.54
C GLU A 231 -7.26 -11.23 21.73
N ARG A 232 -6.48 -12.02 22.47
CA ARG A 232 -5.55 -13.07 22.02
C ARG A 232 -6.27 -14.11 21.15
N ARG A 233 -5.78 -14.31 19.92
CA ARG A 233 -6.07 -15.54 19.18
C ARG A 233 -5.32 -16.71 19.83
N LEU A 234 -6.08 -17.71 20.27
CA LEU A 234 -5.59 -19.05 20.54
C LEU A 234 -5.09 -19.63 19.22
N LEU A 235 -3.81 -19.98 19.19
CA LEU A 235 -3.16 -20.61 18.04
C LEU A 235 -3.76 -22.01 17.84
N ALA A 236 -4.12 -22.35 16.61
CA ALA A 236 -4.26 -23.75 16.19
C ALA A 236 -2.89 -24.45 16.38
N GLU A 237 -2.90 -25.78 16.58
CA GLU A 237 -1.71 -26.59 16.91
C GLU A 237 -0.51 -26.41 15.95
N ASP A 238 -0.74 -25.87 14.75
CA ASP A 238 0.27 -25.52 13.75
C ASP A 238 0.18 -24.07 13.20
N GLY A 239 -0.84 -23.28 13.59
CA GLY A 239 -0.89 -21.83 13.47
C GLY A 239 -0.71 -21.18 12.08
N MET A 240 -0.98 -21.88 10.95
CA MET A 240 -0.62 -21.38 9.62
C MET A 240 -1.80 -21.34 8.61
N PRO A 241 -2.02 -20.22 7.88
CA PRO A 241 -2.93 -20.18 6.74
C PRO A 241 -2.47 -21.09 5.59
N SER A 242 -3.42 -21.75 4.91
CA SER A 242 -3.18 -22.75 3.86
C SER A 242 -2.46 -22.25 2.60
N TRP A 243 -2.32 -20.94 2.41
CA TRP A 243 -1.58 -20.33 1.30
C TRP A 243 -0.08 -20.18 1.59
N VAL A 244 0.36 -20.36 2.84
CA VAL A 244 1.77 -20.31 3.25
C VAL A 244 2.37 -21.71 3.09
N SER A 245 3.09 -21.94 1.98
CA SER A 245 3.77 -23.23 1.77
C SER A 245 4.96 -23.39 2.72
N THR A 246 5.18 -24.63 3.18
CA THR A 246 6.19 -25.04 4.17
C THR A 246 7.65 -24.69 3.77
N GLY A 247 7.89 -24.28 2.52
CA GLY A 247 9.20 -23.96 1.95
C GLY A 247 9.71 -22.52 2.15
N GLN A 248 8.89 -21.57 2.61
CA GLN A 248 9.32 -20.19 2.89
C GLN A 248 10.04 -20.02 4.25
N ARG A 249 10.29 -21.13 4.97
CA ARG A 249 10.91 -21.10 6.30
C ARG A 249 12.43 -20.81 6.20
N ARG A 250 12.85 -19.73 6.88
CA ARG A 250 14.24 -19.43 7.28
C ARG A 250 15.23 -19.05 6.17
N LEU A 251 14.82 -18.77 4.94
CA LEU A 251 15.77 -18.38 3.88
C LEU A 251 16.53 -17.08 4.22
N LEU A 252 15.87 -16.09 4.83
CA LEU A 252 16.54 -14.85 5.21
C LEU A 252 17.33 -14.96 6.52
N ALA A 253 16.91 -15.83 7.45
CA ALA A 253 17.71 -16.20 8.64
C ALA A 253 18.94 -17.04 8.31
N ALA A 254 18.89 -17.85 7.25
CA ALA A 254 19.93 -18.81 6.95
C ALA A 254 21.25 -18.11 6.62
N ASN A 255 22.36 -18.76 7.00
CA ASN A 255 23.67 -18.36 6.53
C ASN A 255 23.66 -18.41 4.99
N PRO A 256 24.04 -17.34 4.27
CA PRO A 256 24.09 -17.34 2.81
C PRO A 256 24.78 -18.58 2.22
N ALA A 257 25.83 -19.09 2.87
CA ALA A 257 26.57 -20.29 2.43
C ALA A 257 25.76 -21.60 2.49
N THR A 258 24.62 -21.62 3.19
CA THR A 258 23.75 -22.80 3.37
C THR A 258 22.50 -22.77 2.50
N ILE A 259 22.23 -21.65 1.85
CA ILE A 259 21.10 -21.50 0.92
C ILE A 259 21.51 -22.10 -0.41
N LYS A 260 20.76 -23.09 -0.91
CA LYS A 260 20.96 -23.62 -2.26
C LYS A 260 20.32 -22.66 -3.28
N PRO A 261 21.09 -21.92 -4.10
CA PRO A 261 20.52 -21.03 -5.10
C PRO A 261 19.91 -21.84 -6.25
N ASP A 262 18.85 -21.30 -6.86
CA ASP A 262 18.29 -21.86 -8.10
C ASP A 262 19.11 -21.37 -9.32
N VAL A 263 19.63 -20.14 -9.27
CA VAL A 263 20.54 -19.56 -10.29
C VAL A 263 21.66 -18.77 -9.62
N ILE A 264 22.86 -18.84 -10.19
CA ILE A 264 24.03 -18.04 -9.78
C ILE A 264 24.40 -17.07 -10.88
N VAL A 265 24.54 -15.80 -10.54
CA VAL A 265 25.07 -14.73 -11.39
C VAL A 265 26.46 -14.36 -10.91
N ALA A 266 27.44 -14.36 -11.81
CA ALA A 266 28.81 -13.97 -11.48
C ALA A 266 29.54 -13.35 -12.68
N LYS A 267 30.08 -12.14 -12.52
CA LYS A 267 30.82 -11.45 -13.60
C LYS A 267 32.09 -12.19 -14.04
N ASP A 268 32.71 -12.95 -13.13
CA ASP A 268 33.91 -13.74 -13.38
C ASP A 268 33.64 -15.01 -14.22
N GLY A 269 32.38 -15.32 -14.53
CA GLY A 269 31.99 -16.51 -15.30
C GLY A 269 31.84 -17.78 -14.46
N SER A 270 31.98 -17.72 -13.13
CA SER A 270 31.79 -18.87 -12.23
C SER A 270 30.31 -19.20 -11.94
N GLY A 271 29.37 -18.40 -12.45
CA GLY A 271 27.93 -18.60 -12.37
C GLY A 271 27.32 -19.05 -13.70
N LYS A 272 26.02 -19.29 -13.72
CA LYS A 272 25.28 -19.64 -14.95
C LYS A 272 25.21 -18.45 -15.90
N TYR A 273 25.03 -17.25 -15.36
CA TYR A 273 24.92 -16.01 -16.12
C TYR A 273 25.93 -14.97 -15.63
N LYS A 274 26.27 -14.02 -16.50
CA LYS A 274 27.10 -12.85 -16.14
C LYS A 274 26.25 -11.64 -15.75
N THR A 275 24.98 -11.63 -16.16
CA THR A 275 24.05 -10.53 -15.92
C THR A 275 22.83 -10.99 -15.14
N ILE A 276 22.21 -10.05 -14.44
CA ILE A 276 21.01 -10.31 -13.64
C ILE A 276 19.79 -10.46 -14.55
N ASN A 277 19.71 -9.65 -15.62
CA ASN A 277 18.59 -9.72 -16.57
C ASN A 277 18.51 -11.07 -17.33
N GLU A 278 19.62 -11.78 -17.51
CA GLU A 278 19.59 -13.15 -18.01
C GLU A 278 19.01 -14.13 -16.97
N ALA A 279 19.40 -14.01 -15.70
CA ALA A 279 18.90 -14.86 -14.62
C ALA A 279 17.39 -14.73 -14.39
N ILE A 280 16.84 -13.52 -14.56
CA ILE A 280 15.40 -13.25 -14.40
C ILE A 280 14.56 -14.07 -15.37
N LYS A 281 15.08 -14.40 -16.57
CA LYS A 281 14.36 -15.20 -17.56
C LYS A 281 14.10 -16.65 -17.12
N ASP A 282 14.87 -17.14 -16.15
CA ASP A 282 14.70 -18.48 -15.58
C ASP A 282 13.64 -18.55 -14.49
N ILE A 283 13.14 -17.39 -14.01
CA ILE A 283 12.13 -17.35 -12.94
C ILE A 283 10.85 -18.04 -13.45
N PRO A 284 10.37 -19.10 -12.76
CA PRO A 284 9.14 -19.77 -13.14
C PRO A 284 7.94 -18.82 -13.04
N LYS A 285 7.10 -18.78 -14.08
CA LYS A 285 5.87 -17.96 -14.10
C LYS A 285 4.80 -18.42 -13.10
N LYS A 286 4.93 -19.64 -12.57
CA LYS A 286 4.04 -20.24 -11.58
C LYS A 286 4.86 -21.07 -10.60
N GLY A 287 4.81 -20.71 -9.32
CA GLY A 287 5.49 -21.46 -8.27
C GLY A 287 5.25 -20.84 -6.90
N ASN A 288 5.03 -21.70 -5.89
CA ASN A 288 4.92 -21.28 -4.50
C ASN A 288 6.27 -21.36 -3.75
N LYS A 289 7.28 -21.95 -4.39
CA LYS A 289 8.65 -22.03 -3.87
C LYS A 289 9.38 -20.73 -4.19
N THR A 290 10.12 -20.20 -3.22
CA THR A 290 11.02 -19.08 -3.46
C THR A 290 12.10 -19.45 -4.49
N PHE A 291 12.24 -18.64 -5.54
CA PHE A 291 13.31 -18.75 -6.53
C PHE A 291 14.49 -17.87 -6.12
N VAL A 292 15.61 -18.48 -5.77
CA VAL A 292 16.79 -17.79 -5.23
C VAL A 292 17.80 -17.52 -6.35
N ILE A 293 18.03 -16.23 -6.62
CA ILE A 293 19.10 -15.74 -7.49
C ILE A 293 20.24 -15.26 -6.60
N TYR A 294 21.33 -16.02 -6.58
CA TYR A 294 22.56 -15.64 -5.88
C TYR A 294 23.46 -14.83 -6.81
N ILE A 295 23.71 -13.59 -6.44
CA ILE A 295 24.47 -12.61 -7.20
C ILE A 295 25.80 -12.42 -6.48
N LYS A 296 26.88 -12.96 -7.04
CA LYS A 296 28.21 -12.83 -6.45
C LYS A 296 28.68 -11.39 -6.44
N GLN A 297 29.65 -11.08 -5.58
CA GLN A 297 30.30 -9.78 -5.46
C GLN A 297 30.69 -9.20 -6.84
N GLY A 298 30.51 -7.89 -6.96
CA GLY A 298 30.72 -7.16 -8.20
C GLY A 298 29.76 -5.98 -8.33
N VAL A 299 30.08 -5.10 -9.27
CA VAL A 299 29.22 -3.97 -9.68
C VAL A 299 28.52 -4.36 -10.98
N TYR A 300 27.19 -4.47 -10.93
CA TYR A 300 26.33 -4.84 -12.05
C TYR A 300 25.63 -3.57 -12.56
N GLU A 301 26.10 -3.05 -13.68
CA GLU A 301 25.53 -1.86 -14.32
C GLU A 301 24.39 -2.29 -15.23
N GLU A 302 23.19 -2.40 -14.65
CA GLU A 302 22.00 -2.93 -15.31
C GLU A 302 20.74 -2.26 -14.74
N GLN A 303 19.78 -1.99 -15.61
CA GLN A 303 18.41 -1.69 -15.18
C GLN A 303 17.66 -3.01 -15.00
N VAL A 304 17.18 -3.29 -13.78
CA VAL A 304 16.58 -4.58 -13.41
C VAL A 304 15.12 -4.38 -13.02
N ASN A 305 14.21 -5.12 -13.67
CA ASN A 305 12.78 -5.02 -13.38
C ASN A 305 12.13 -6.40 -13.17
N LEU A 306 11.53 -6.62 -11.99
CA LEU A 306 10.67 -7.76 -11.70
C LEU A 306 9.20 -7.33 -11.76
N VAL A 307 8.48 -7.74 -12.81
CA VAL A 307 7.03 -7.48 -12.94
C VAL A 307 6.19 -8.39 -12.02
N LYS A 308 4.89 -8.09 -11.86
CA LYS A 308 3.95 -8.82 -10.97
C LYS A 308 3.91 -10.35 -11.19
N SER A 309 4.25 -10.86 -12.38
CA SER A 309 4.29 -12.31 -12.63
C SER A 309 5.47 -13.03 -11.96
N HIS A 310 6.51 -12.32 -11.50
CA HIS A 310 7.69 -12.88 -10.86
C HIS A 310 7.53 -13.01 -9.34
N THR A 311 6.53 -13.75 -8.87
CA THR A 311 6.28 -13.88 -7.42
C THR A 311 7.33 -14.75 -6.72
N ASN A 312 7.53 -14.53 -5.41
CA ASN A 312 8.41 -15.34 -4.56
C ASN A 312 9.87 -15.37 -5.05
N VAL A 313 10.47 -14.23 -5.38
CA VAL A 313 11.86 -14.15 -5.83
C VAL A 313 12.75 -13.64 -4.71
N MET A 314 13.93 -14.23 -4.56
CA MET A 314 14.95 -13.76 -3.62
C MET A 314 16.23 -13.36 -4.36
N PHE A 315 16.71 -12.14 -4.13
CA PHE A 315 18.07 -11.73 -4.46
C PHE A 315 18.97 -11.91 -3.23
N LEU A 316 20.03 -12.69 -3.38
CA LEU A 316 21.05 -12.90 -2.36
C LEU A 316 22.38 -12.39 -2.87
N GLY A 317 23.04 -11.48 -2.15
CA GLY A 317 24.38 -11.01 -2.48
C GLY A 317 25.47 -11.53 -1.52
N ASP A 318 26.72 -11.17 -1.81
CA ASP A 318 27.89 -11.44 -0.95
C ASP A 318 28.11 -10.39 0.17
N GLY A 319 27.24 -9.38 0.25
CA GLY A 319 27.32 -8.30 1.21
C GLY A 319 26.81 -6.99 0.60
N PRO A 320 26.16 -6.11 1.40
CA PRO A 320 25.49 -4.90 0.91
C PRO A 320 26.42 -3.92 0.19
N THR A 321 27.72 -3.93 0.52
CA THR A 321 28.76 -3.10 -0.11
C THR A 321 29.60 -3.85 -1.15
N LYS A 322 29.48 -5.18 -1.24
CA LYS A 322 30.27 -6.04 -2.13
C LYS A 322 29.53 -6.39 -3.42
N THR A 323 28.22 -6.57 -3.33
CA THR A 323 27.34 -6.86 -4.46
C THR A 323 26.46 -5.63 -4.69
N LYS A 324 26.65 -4.94 -5.81
CA LYS A 324 25.95 -3.69 -6.09
C LYS A 324 25.32 -3.70 -7.48
N ILE A 325 24.03 -3.38 -7.57
CA ILE A 325 23.34 -3.12 -8.84
C ILE A 325 23.27 -1.60 -9.01
N THR A 326 23.75 -1.07 -10.12
CA THR A 326 23.89 0.37 -10.35
C THR A 326 23.33 0.81 -11.71
N GLY A 327 22.92 2.06 -11.77
CA GLY A 327 22.36 2.72 -12.94
C GLY A 327 22.33 4.23 -12.75
N SER A 328 21.97 5.00 -13.78
CA SER A 328 22.05 6.47 -13.74
C SER A 328 20.90 7.18 -14.47
N LEU A 329 19.78 6.49 -14.69
CA LEU A 329 18.59 7.13 -15.25
C LEU A 329 18.07 8.19 -14.28
N ASN A 330 17.61 9.31 -14.82
CA ASN A 330 17.25 10.48 -14.02
C ASN A 330 16.27 11.40 -14.75
N TRP A 331 15.65 12.28 -13.99
CA TRP A 331 14.67 13.24 -14.50
C TRP A 331 15.28 14.34 -15.38
N ALA A 332 16.45 14.87 -15.02
CA ALA A 332 17.09 15.95 -15.79
C ALA A 332 17.38 15.56 -17.25
N ASP A 333 17.65 14.28 -17.50
CA ASP A 333 17.92 13.71 -18.83
C ASP A 333 16.63 13.20 -19.53
N GLY A 334 15.45 13.54 -19.02
CA GLY A 334 14.16 13.30 -19.67
C GLY A 334 13.47 11.98 -19.30
N THR A 335 13.87 11.30 -18.22
CA THR A 335 13.17 10.10 -17.73
C THR A 335 12.29 10.42 -16.53
N GLY A 336 10.98 10.21 -16.64
CA GLY A 336 10.05 10.39 -15.52
C GLY A 336 10.43 9.53 -14.31
N THR A 337 10.29 10.07 -13.10
CA THR A 337 10.80 9.50 -11.84
C THR A 337 10.51 8.00 -11.69
N TYR A 338 9.29 7.54 -12.02
CA TYR A 338 8.90 6.13 -11.92
C TYR A 338 9.85 5.16 -12.69
N LYS A 339 10.34 5.58 -13.86
CA LYS A 339 11.23 4.79 -14.73
C LYS A 339 12.72 5.06 -14.50
N THR A 340 13.09 5.98 -13.60
CA THR A 340 14.49 6.22 -13.22
C THR A 340 15.08 5.12 -12.34
N ALA A 341 14.23 4.25 -11.78
CA ALA A 341 14.61 3.21 -10.84
C ALA A 341 15.62 2.21 -11.43
N THR A 342 16.85 2.19 -10.89
CA THR A 342 17.85 1.15 -11.23
C THR A 342 17.27 -0.24 -11.04
N VAL A 343 16.56 -0.46 -9.92
CA VAL A 343 15.83 -1.70 -9.68
C VAL A 343 14.35 -1.43 -9.39
N GLY A 344 13.47 -2.00 -10.20
CA GLY A 344 12.01 -1.95 -10.03
C GLY A 344 11.44 -3.32 -9.62
N ILE A 345 10.80 -3.40 -8.46
CA ILE A 345 10.24 -4.63 -7.89
C ILE A 345 8.72 -4.51 -7.77
N ALA A 346 7.98 -5.04 -8.74
CA ALA A 346 6.53 -5.25 -8.65
C ALA A 346 6.18 -6.70 -8.23
N ALA A 347 7.18 -7.54 -7.97
CA ALA A 347 7.03 -8.92 -7.53
C ALA A 347 6.54 -9.02 -6.07
N ASP A 348 5.42 -9.71 -5.86
CA ASP A 348 4.93 -10.02 -4.52
C ASP A 348 5.81 -11.07 -3.81
N ASN A 349 5.95 -10.92 -2.50
CA ASN A 349 6.80 -11.73 -1.63
C ASN A 349 8.28 -11.72 -2.06
N PHE A 350 8.73 -10.61 -2.65
CA PHE A 350 10.14 -10.42 -3.00
C PHE A 350 10.99 -10.31 -1.73
N MET A 351 12.20 -10.87 -1.78
CA MET A 351 13.17 -10.79 -0.71
C MET A 351 14.53 -10.34 -1.26
N ALA A 352 15.23 -9.47 -0.55
CA ALA A 352 16.63 -9.15 -0.82
C ALA A 352 17.46 -9.28 0.46
N LYS A 353 18.65 -9.85 0.32
CA LYS A 353 19.62 -9.99 1.41
C LYS A 353 21.04 -9.70 0.92
N ASP A 354 21.79 -8.97 1.73
CA ASP A 354 23.24 -8.77 1.54
C ASP A 354 23.59 -8.15 0.18
N ILE A 355 22.82 -7.16 -0.29
CA ILE A 355 22.99 -6.53 -1.61
C ILE A 355 22.73 -5.01 -1.59
N GLY A 356 23.42 -4.27 -2.45
CA GLY A 356 23.26 -2.84 -2.65
C GLY A 356 22.53 -2.47 -3.95
N PHE A 357 21.69 -1.44 -3.88
CA PHE A 357 20.98 -0.83 -5.00
C PHE A 357 21.42 0.63 -5.10
N GLU A 358 21.91 1.07 -6.26
CA GLU A 358 22.47 2.40 -6.44
C GLU A 358 21.87 3.11 -7.66
N ASN A 359 21.61 4.41 -7.52
CA ASN A 359 21.53 5.30 -8.67
C ASN A 359 22.63 6.36 -8.59
N SER A 360 23.57 6.29 -9.53
CA SER A 360 24.80 7.09 -9.57
C SER A 360 24.66 8.39 -10.37
N ALA A 361 23.45 8.83 -10.71
CA ALA A 361 23.23 10.04 -11.51
C ALA A 361 23.77 11.33 -10.85
N GLY A 362 23.73 11.40 -9.51
CA GLY A 362 24.25 12.54 -8.75
C GLY A 362 23.24 13.67 -8.49
N ALA A 363 23.56 14.55 -7.54
CA ALA A 363 22.64 15.60 -7.07
C ALA A 363 22.19 16.61 -8.15
N ILE A 364 23.00 16.82 -9.19
CA ILE A 364 22.69 17.74 -10.30
C ILE A 364 21.59 17.21 -11.23
N LYS A 365 21.31 15.91 -11.17
CA LYS A 365 20.39 15.22 -12.07
C LYS A 365 18.94 15.13 -11.55
N HIS A 366 18.66 15.79 -10.42
CA HIS A 366 17.36 15.76 -9.77
C HIS A 366 16.92 14.33 -9.43
N GLN A 367 15.64 13.98 -9.62
CA GLN A 367 15.07 12.69 -9.23
C GLN A 367 15.76 11.52 -9.96
N ALA A 368 16.31 10.59 -9.18
CA ALA A 368 17.05 9.44 -9.71
C ALA A 368 16.94 8.26 -8.72
N VAL A 369 15.98 7.37 -8.96
CA VAL A 369 15.61 6.31 -8.03
C VAL A 369 16.62 5.15 -8.08
N ALA A 370 17.09 4.69 -6.93
CA ALA A 370 17.92 3.48 -6.82
C ALA A 370 17.05 2.22 -6.75
N LEU A 371 16.00 2.26 -5.94
CA LEU A 371 15.08 1.14 -5.74
C LEU A 371 13.64 1.64 -5.72
N ARG A 372 12.78 1.04 -6.56
CA ARG A 372 11.32 1.22 -6.52
C ARG A 372 10.64 -0.09 -6.17
N VAL A 373 9.78 -0.06 -5.16
CA VAL A 373 9.06 -1.26 -4.68
C VAL A 373 7.55 -1.05 -4.76
N SER A 374 6.91 -1.88 -5.56
CA SER A 374 5.46 -1.92 -5.77
C SER A 374 4.84 -3.29 -5.44
N GLY A 375 5.64 -4.31 -5.09
CA GLY A 375 5.15 -5.64 -4.72
C GLY A 375 4.75 -5.73 -3.25
N ASP A 376 3.74 -6.53 -2.94
CA ASP A 376 3.28 -6.73 -1.57
C ASP A 376 4.17 -7.71 -0.80
N LYS A 377 4.28 -7.49 0.52
CA LYS A 377 5.08 -8.31 1.45
C LYS A 377 6.56 -8.42 1.04
N ALA A 378 7.14 -7.33 0.52
CA ALA A 378 8.55 -7.27 0.17
C ALA A 378 9.44 -7.11 1.41
N ILE A 379 10.55 -7.87 1.48
CA ILE A 379 11.52 -7.80 2.60
C ILE A 379 12.92 -7.47 2.10
N PHE A 380 13.57 -6.53 2.77
CA PHE A 380 14.96 -6.19 2.56
C PHE A 380 15.72 -6.36 3.87
N TYR A 381 16.74 -7.22 3.88
CA TYR A 381 17.54 -7.50 5.06
C TYR A 381 19.02 -7.25 4.80
N ASN A 382 19.67 -6.39 5.61
CA ASN A 382 21.07 -6.02 5.42
C ASN A 382 21.37 -5.57 3.98
N CYS A 383 20.54 -4.67 3.46
CA CYS A 383 20.67 -4.09 2.12
C CYS A 383 21.15 -2.64 2.19
N GLN A 384 21.71 -2.15 1.09
CA GLN A 384 22.07 -0.74 0.92
C GLN A 384 21.25 -0.13 -0.21
N MET A 385 20.71 1.07 0.01
CA MET A 385 20.06 1.88 -1.03
C MET A 385 20.80 3.21 -1.09
N ASP A 386 21.49 3.47 -2.21
CA ASP A 386 22.33 4.66 -2.37
C ASP A 386 21.92 5.52 -3.57
N GLY A 387 21.82 6.82 -3.32
CA GLY A 387 21.40 7.81 -4.29
C GLY A 387 21.50 9.23 -3.73
N TYR A 388 20.88 10.18 -4.42
CA TYR A 388 20.76 11.57 -3.98
C TYR A 388 19.28 11.92 -3.76
N GLN A 389 18.64 12.52 -4.77
CA GLN A 389 17.22 12.83 -4.71
C GLN A 389 16.41 11.60 -5.11
N ASP A 390 15.37 11.28 -4.32
CA ASP A 390 14.44 10.17 -4.56
C ASP A 390 15.09 8.76 -4.49
N THR A 391 16.08 8.51 -3.61
CA THR A 391 16.80 7.21 -3.55
C THR A 391 15.88 5.99 -3.46
N LEU A 392 14.96 5.96 -2.50
CA LEU A 392 14.06 4.85 -2.26
C LEU A 392 12.61 5.25 -2.51
N TYR A 393 12.04 4.70 -3.58
CA TYR A 393 10.63 4.82 -3.88
C TYR A 393 9.87 3.62 -3.27
N ALA A 394 9.47 3.76 -2.00
CA ALA A 394 8.53 2.87 -1.32
C ALA A 394 7.12 3.09 -1.89
N HIS A 395 6.95 2.69 -3.14
CA HIS A 395 5.84 3.13 -3.99
C HIS A 395 4.49 2.59 -3.51
N ASN A 396 4.35 1.27 -3.32
CA ASN A 396 3.06 0.64 -3.03
C ASN A 396 3.17 -0.64 -2.18
N HIS A 397 2.06 -1.07 -1.58
CA HIS A 397 1.88 -2.31 -0.79
C HIS A 397 2.84 -2.47 0.41
N ARG A 398 2.76 -3.57 1.15
CA ARG A 398 3.47 -3.75 2.43
C ARG A 398 4.95 -4.04 2.21
N GLN A 399 5.81 -3.32 2.92
CA GLN A 399 7.26 -3.42 2.76
C GLN A 399 7.96 -3.39 4.12
N PHE A 400 8.93 -4.29 4.33
CA PHE A 400 9.72 -4.36 5.56
C PHE A 400 11.22 -4.23 5.25
N TYR A 401 11.86 -3.27 5.90
CA TYR A 401 13.29 -2.99 5.77
C TYR A 401 13.96 -3.22 7.13
N ARG A 402 14.90 -4.16 7.20
CA ARG A 402 15.60 -4.54 8.42
C ARG A 402 17.11 -4.39 8.24
N ASP A 403 17.75 -3.72 9.20
CA ASP A 403 19.21 -3.56 9.22
C ASP A 403 19.78 -2.98 7.90
N CYS A 404 18.98 -2.17 7.21
CA CYS A 404 19.36 -1.56 5.93
C CYS A 404 20.05 -0.20 6.14
N THR A 405 20.85 0.21 5.18
CA THR A 405 21.40 1.57 5.11
C THR A 405 20.81 2.30 3.91
N ILE A 406 20.18 3.43 4.14
CA ILE A 406 19.55 4.26 3.10
C ILE A 406 20.19 5.64 3.15
N THR A 407 20.72 6.08 2.01
CA THR A 407 21.46 7.34 1.89
C THR A 407 20.82 8.23 0.82
N GLY A 408 20.78 9.55 1.06
CA GLY A 408 20.26 10.49 0.06
C GLY A 408 20.19 11.93 0.54
N THR A 409 19.54 12.79 -0.25
CA THR A 409 19.45 14.22 -0.02
C THR A 409 18.00 14.68 0.08
N ILE A 410 17.33 14.88 -1.05
CA ILE A 410 15.96 15.39 -1.15
C ILE A 410 15.00 14.21 -1.27
N ASP A 411 13.98 14.16 -0.43
CA ASP A 411 12.87 13.20 -0.48
C ASP A 411 13.32 11.74 -0.63
N PHE A 412 14.44 11.38 -0.01
CA PHE A 412 15.14 10.15 -0.39
C PHE A 412 14.48 8.86 0.11
N ILE A 413 13.43 8.96 0.94
CA ILE A 413 12.46 7.90 1.23
C ILE A 413 11.06 8.45 0.93
N PHE A 414 10.45 8.03 -0.17
CA PHE A 414 9.17 8.58 -0.62
C PHE A 414 8.24 7.52 -1.17
N GLY A 415 6.96 7.88 -1.32
CA GLY A 415 5.92 7.00 -1.84
C GLY A 415 4.74 6.82 -0.91
N ASP A 416 3.89 5.84 -1.23
CA ASP A 416 2.59 5.63 -0.59
C ASP A 416 2.39 4.16 -0.14
N SER A 417 3.49 3.48 0.17
CA SER A 417 3.50 2.15 0.76
C SER A 417 3.20 2.18 2.28
N PRO A 418 2.51 1.17 2.83
CA PRO A 418 2.73 0.71 4.20
C PRO A 418 4.16 0.18 4.37
N SER A 419 5.10 1.08 4.66
CA SER A 419 6.53 0.76 4.73
C SER A 419 7.05 0.89 6.16
N PHE A 420 7.77 -0.15 6.60
CA PHE A 420 8.26 -0.26 7.97
C PHE A 420 9.76 -0.50 7.99
N PHE A 421 10.49 0.43 8.57
CA PHE A 421 11.93 0.41 8.70
C PHE A 421 12.29 0.13 10.15
N GLN A 422 12.98 -0.98 10.41
CA GLN A 422 13.38 -1.38 11.75
C GLN A 422 14.90 -1.51 11.83
N ASN A 423 15.52 -0.84 12.79
CA ASN A 423 16.97 -0.88 13.00
C ASN A 423 17.80 -0.48 11.77
N CYS A 424 17.27 0.46 10.95
CA CYS A 424 17.95 0.95 9.76
C CYS A 424 18.82 2.18 10.06
N LYS A 425 19.83 2.41 9.23
CA LYS A 425 20.63 3.64 9.19
C LYS A 425 20.11 4.53 8.07
N ILE A 426 19.71 5.73 8.42
CA ILE A 426 19.13 6.72 7.52
C ILE A 426 20.12 7.90 7.47
N ILE A 427 20.86 8.03 6.37
CA ILE A 427 22.04 8.91 6.30
C ILE A 427 21.81 10.04 5.30
N VAL A 428 21.81 11.27 5.81
CA VAL A 428 21.74 12.48 5.00
C VAL A 428 23.10 12.74 4.35
N ARG A 429 23.14 12.78 3.01
CA ARG A 429 24.33 13.09 2.23
C ARG A 429 24.47 14.59 1.99
N LYS A 430 25.66 15.02 1.58
CA LYS A 430 25.92 16.40 1.13
C LYS A 430 25.13 16.69 -0.15
N PRO A 431 24.20 17.67 -0.16
CA PRO A 431 23.49 18.08 -1.36
C PRO A 431 24.25 19.18 -2.11
N LEU A 432 23.64 19.78 -3.14
CA LEU A 432 24.16 21.02 -3.73
C LEU A 432 23.97 22.21 -2.78
N PRO A 433 24.78 23.29 -2.90
CA PRO A 433 24.79 24.40 -1.93
C PRO A 433 23.42 25.02 -1.60
N ASN A 434 22.50 25.10 -2.56
CA ASN A 434 21.18 25.74 -2.40
C ASN A 434 20.04 24.75 -2.12
N GLN A 435 20.35 23.49 -1.81
CA GLN A 435 19.36 22.45 -1.55
C GLN A 435 19.21 22.19 -0.05
N GLN A 436 17.99 21.84 0.34
CA GLN A 436 17.69 21.29 1.66
C GLN A 436 17.59 19.77 1.55
N CYS A 437 17.86 19.06 2.64
CA CYS A 437 17.70 17.61 2.68
C CYS A 437 16.39 17.25 3.38
N ILE A 438 15.69 16.25 2.86
CA ILE A 438 14.42 15.79 3.41
C ILE A 438 14.45 14.27 3.46
N VAL A 439 14.30 13.72 4.67
CA VAL A 439 14.32 12.27 4.88
C VAL A 439 13.10 11.60 4.26
N THR A 440 11.89 12.09 4.56
CA THR A 440 10.66 11.49 4.01
C THR A 440 9.77 12.44 3.20
N ALA A 441 9.19 11.91 2.13
CA ALA A 441 8.14 12.57 1.36
C ALA A 441 6.97 11.61 1.12
N GLN A 442 6.10 11.48 2.12
CA GLN A 442 5.02 10.50 2.07
C GLN A 442 3.84 10.98 1.20
N GLY A 443 3.36 10.09 0.34
CA GLY A 443 2.48 10.38 -0.79
C GLY A 443 1.02 10.00 -0.64
N ARG A 444 0.49 9.89 0.59
CA ARG A 444 -0.90 9.50 0.80
C ARG A 444 -1.88 10.57 0.35
N ILE A 445 -2.77 10.22 -0.59
CA ILE A 445 -3.78 11.13 -1.15
C ILE A 445 -5.19 10.95 -0.58
N GLU A 446 -5.46 9.82 0.07
CA GLU A 446 -6.76 9.54 0.68
C GLU A 446 -6.62 9.23 2.19
N LYS A 447 -7.47 9.85 3.01
CA LYS A 447 -7.53 9.71 4.48
C LYS A 447 -7.68 8.25 4.94
N ARG A 448 -8.41 7.41 4.20
CA ARG A 448 -8.63 5.98 4.54
C ARG A 448 -7.55 5.03 4.01
N GLN A 449 -6.62 5.49 3.16
CA GLN A 449 -5.49 4.65 2.76
C GLN A 449 -4.69 4.22 3.99
N VAL A 450 -4.27 2.95 3.99
CA VAL A 450 -3.56 2.30 5.11
C VAL A 450 -2.06 2.61 5.13
N SER A 451 -1.55 3.32 4.12
CA SER A 451 -0.13 3.64 3.92
C SER A 451 0.46 4.61 4.95
N ALA A 452 1.72 4.40 5.30
CA ALA A 452 2.54 5.30 6.10
C ALA A 452 4.01 4.89 5.95
N ILE A 453 4.92 5.84 6.14
CA ILE A 453 6.33 5.53 6.39
C ILE A 453 6.55 5.47 7.89
N VAL A 454 6.99 4.31 8.41
CA VAL A 454 7.28 4.11 9.83
C VAL A 454 8.77 3.82 10.04
N LEU A 455 9.47 4.71 10.74
CA LEU A 455 10.87 4.54 11.15
C LEU A 455 10.90 4.15 12.64
N GLN A 456 11.16 2.88 12.93
CA GLN A 456 11.27 2.36 14.29
C GLN A 456 12.71 1.96 14.63
N ASN A 457 13.23 2.49 15.73
CA ASN A 457 14.60 2.19 16.19
C ASN A 457 15.65 2.37 15.09
N CYS A 458 15.45 3.36 14.24
CA CYS A 458 16.42 3.73 13.22
C CYS A 458 17.43 4.72 13.81
N THR A 459 18.56 4.89 13.11
CA THR A 459 19.51 5.97 13.38
C THR A 459 19.46 6.96 12.22
N ILE A 460 19.05 8.19 12.48
CA ILE A 460 19.03 9.30 11.52
C ILE A 460 20.27 10.15 11.77
N SER A 461 21.19 10.17 10.81
CA SER A 461 22.53 10.76 10.95
C SER A 461 22.98 11.43 9.65
N GLY A 462 24.09 12.16 9.70
CA GLY A 462 24.69 12.80 8.54
C GLY A 462 25.96 12.10 8.08
N ASP A 463 26.15 12.02 6.76
CA ASP A 463 27.42 11.61 6.16
C ASP A 463 28.55 12.57 6.60
N PRO A 464 29.80 12.09 6.78
CA PRO A 464 30.92 12.96 7.15
C PRO A 464 31.10 14.20 6.26
N GLU A 465 30.76 14.13 4.96
CA GLU A 465 30.83 15.28 4.06
C GLU A 465 29.65 16.26 4.22
N TYR A 466 28.53 15.79 4.79
CA TYR A 466 27.37 16.61 5.10
C TYR A 466 27.56 17.43 6.38
N ILE A 467 28.21 16.87 7.40
CA ILE A 467 28.35 17.51 8.71
C ILE A 467 28.89 18.96 8.63
N PRO A 468 29.94 19.29 7.85
CA PRO A 468 30.46 20.66 7.76
C PRO A 468 29.52 21.66 7.08
N VAL A 469 28.48 21.19 6.38
CA VAL A 469 27.55 22.06 5.63
C VAL A 469 26.13 22.04 6.18
N LYS A 470 25.85 21.28 7.23
CA LYS A 470 24.50 21.05 7.78
C LYS A 470 23.73 22.34 8.11
N ASP A 471 24.43 23.38 8.55
CA ASP A 471 23.81 24.66 8.92
C ASP A 471 23.33 25.48 7.71
N LYS A 472 23.98 25.29 6.55
CA LYS A 472 23.58 25.90 5.28
C LYS A 472 22.57 25.00 4.54
N ASN A 473 22.88 23.71 4.49
CA ASN A 473 22.07 22.68 3.85
C ASN A 473 21.22 21.97 4.90
N ARG A 474 20.21 22.68 5.41
CA ARG A 474 19.34 22.20 6.49
C ARG A 474 18.68 20.87 6.12
N ALA A 475 18.62 19.93 7.07
CA ALA A 475 17.88 18.68 6.91
C ALA A 475 16.58 18.65 7.73
N TYR A 476 15.57 17.96 7.21
CA TYR A 476 14.25 17.81 7.82
C TYR A 476 13.84 16.34 7.83
N LEU A 477 13.03 15.96 8.82
CA LEU A 477 12.47 14.61 8.96
C LEU A 477 11.51 14.28 7.82
N GLY A 478 10.78 15.27 7.29
CA GLY A 478 9.92 15.07 6.14
C GLY A 478 9.16 16.29 5.67
N ARG A 479 8.47 16.15 4.53
CA ARG A 479 7.52 17.13 3.97
C ARG A 479 6.32 16.45 3.29
N PRO A 480 5.12 17.04 3.30
CA PRO A 480 3.91 16.34 2.86
C PRO A 480 3.75 16.39 1.35
N TRP A 481 4.30 15.40 0.62
CA TRP A 481 4.16 15.33 -0.83
C TRP A 481 2.69 15.34 -1.28
N LYS A 482 1.81 14.69 -0.50
CA LYS A 482 0.37 14.66 -0.76
C LYS A 482 -0.47 15.01 0.47
N ALA A 483 -1.75 15.31 0.23
CA ALA A 483 -2.65 15.96 1.17
C ALA A 483 -2.81 15.26 2.53
N PHE A 484 -2.72 13.93 2.56
CA PHE A 484 -2.87 13.13 3.79
C PHE A 484 -1.57 12.46 4.22
N SER A 485 -0.42 13.03 3.83
CA SER A 485 0.92 12.53 4.14
C SER A 485 1.03 11.99 5.58
N ARG A 486 1.59 10.79 5.74
CA ARG A 486 1.65 10.10 7.03
C ARG A 486 3.02 9.47 7.29
N THR A 487 3.75 10.04 8.25
CA THR A 487 5.09 9.59 8.66
C THR A 487 5.14 9.44 10.18
N ILE A 488 5.65 8.31 10.66
CA ILE A 488 5.81 8.00 12.08
C ILE A 488 7.29 7.72 12.34
N ILE A 489 7.89 8.46 13.27
CA ILE A 489 9.28 8.27 13.67
C ILE A 489 9.28 7.97 15.16
N MET A 490 9.59 6.73 15.52
CA MET A 490 9.47 6.27 16.90
C MET A 490 10.67 5.49 17.36
N GLN A 491 10.99 5.63 18.65
CA GLN A 491 12.09 4.94 19.31
C GLN A 491 13.42 5.05 18.55
N SER A 492 13.63 6.11 17.78
CA SER A 492 14.79 6.26 16.88
C SER A 492 15.82 7.22 17.47
N GLN A 493 17.09 6.98 17.16
CA GLN A 493 18.18 7.91 17.43
C GLN A 493 18.21 8.97 16.33
N ILE A 494 18.19 10.26 16.70
CA ILE A 494 18.24 11.40 15.80
C ILE A 494 19.43 12.26 16.21
N ASP A 495 20.47 12.26 15.39
CA ASP A 495 21.67 13.06 15.62
C ASP A 495 21.42 14.55 15.36
N ASP A 496 22.39 15.39 15.72
CA ASP A 496 22.32 16.85 15.60
C ASP A 496 22.50 17.30 14.14
N ILE A 497 21.58 16.88 13.28
CA ILE A 497 21.56 17.20 11.85
C ILE A 497 20.19 17.70 11.38
N ILE A 498 19.14 17.45 12.16
CA ILE A 498 17.78 17.85 11.84
C ILE A 498 17.52 19.26 12.36
N ALA A 499 16.99 20.12 11.48
CA ALA A 499 16.56 21.46 11.83
C ALA A 499 15.54 21.43 12.99
N PRO A 500 15.59 22.37 13.96
CA PRO A 500 14.70 22.34 15.13
C PRO A 500 13.20 22.30 14.82
N GLU A 501 12.79 22.88 13.69
CA GLU A 501 11.43 22.86 13.14
C GLU A 501 10.96 21.43 12.82
N GLY A 502 11.89 20.52 12.56
CA GLY A 502 11.69 19.09 12.30
C GLY A 502 11.16 18.78 10.90
N PHE A 503 10.11 19.49 10.48
CA PHE A 503 9.42 19.24 9.20
C PHE A 503 9.37 20.49 8.34
N LEU A 504 9.32 20.30 7.01
CA LEU A 504 9.28 21.36 6.01
C LEU A 504 7.91 21.39 5.30
N PRO A 505 7.29 22.56 5.08
CA PRO A 505 6.10 22.65 4.23
C PRO A 505 6.40 22.15 2.81
N TRP A 506 5.41 21.56 2.14
CA TRP A 506 5.52 21.28 0.70
C TRP A 506 5.38 22.55 -0.13
N ALA A 507 4.26 23.26 0.05
CA ALA A 507 4.00 24.56 -0.56
C ALA A 507 2.94 25.30 0.27
N GLY A 508 3.28 26.48 0.80
CA GLY A 508 2.35 27.28 1.62
C GLY A 508 1.77 26.48 2.80
N ASP A 509 0.44 26.50 2.93
CA ASP A 509 -0.33 25.78 3.96
C ASP A 509 -0.86 24.41 3.50
N PHE A 510 -0.46 23.94 2.31
CA PHE A 510 -0.87 22.66 1.78
C PHE A 510 -0.60 21.51 2.77
N ALA A 511 -1.62 20.67 2.97
CA ALA A 511 -1.61 19.49 3.83
C ALA A 511 -1.36 19.71 5.33
N LEU A 512 -1.00 20.92 5.79
CA LEU A 512 -0.60 21.17 7.18
C LEU A 512 -1.70 20.81 8.21
N ASN A 513 -2.95 20.84 7.77
CA ASN A 513 -4.12 20.50 8.59
C ASN A 513 -4.57 19.02 8.51
N THR A 514 -4.11 18.29 7.49
CA THR A 514 -4.63 16.96 7.10
C THR A 514 -3.58 15.86 7.16
N LEU A 515 -2.28 16.21 7.09
CA LEU A 515 -1.18 15.29 7.32
C LEU A 515 -1.23 14.70 8.74
N LEU A 516 -0.50 13.60 8.94
CA LEU A 516 -0.30 12.97 10.24
C LEU A 516 1.18 12.65 10.45
N TYR A 517 1.89 13.53 11.16
CA TYR A 517 3.27 13.29 11.58
C TYR A 517 3.36 13.09 13.08
N VAL A 518 4.12 12.07 13.48
CA VAL A 518 4.29 11.67 14.88
C VAL A 518 5.75 11.38 15.16
N GLU A 519 6.29 11.99 16.21
CA GLU A 519 7.54 11.61 16.85
C GLU A 519 7.23 10.99 18.22
N TYR A 520 7.78 9.81 18.55
CA TYR A 520 7.48 9.12 19.82
C TYR A 520 8.72 8.44 20.41
N ASN A 521 9.12 8.83 21.63
CA ASN A 521 10.29 8.28 22.35
C ASN A 521 11.59 8.24 21.51
N ASN A 522 11.80 9.25 20.67
CA ASN A 522 13.07 9.41 19.96
C ASN A 522 14.15 9.90 20.94
N ARG A 523 15.42 9.62 20.60
CA ARG A 523 16.61 9.91 21.40
C ARG A 523 17.61 10.72 20.58
N GLY A 524 18.59 11.30 21.25
CA GLY A 524 19.64 12.08 20.62
C GLY A 524 19.31 13.57 20.50
N PRO A 525 20.32 14.40 20.19
CA PRO A 525 20.18 15.85 20.20
C PRO A 525 19.19 16.39 19.15
N GLY A 526 19.01 15.71 18.01
CA GLY A 526 18.02 16.10 16.99
C GLY A 526 16.57 15.75 17.34
N ALA A 527 16.34 15.00 18.43
CA ALA A 527 15.01 14.59 18.88
C ALA A 527 14.29 15.65 19.74
N GLU A 528 14.92 16.79 20.04
CA GLU A 528 14.32 17.88 20.81
C GLU A 528 13.11 18.48 20.08
N GLN A 529 11.94 18.51 20.74
CA GLN A 529 10.67 18.89 20.11
C GLN A 529 10.16 20.30 20.46
N SER A 530 10.80 21.02 21.38
CA SER A 530 10.35 22.34 21.86
C SER A 530 10.22 23.42 20.78
N LYS A 531 10.92 23.26 19.65
CA LYS A 531 10.92 24.19 18.51
C LYS A 531 10.29 23.62 17.24
N ARG A 532 9.62 22.45 17.33
CA ARG A 532 8.93 21.85 16.20
C ARG A 532 7.82 22.76 15.70
N VAL A 533 7.53 22.66 14.40
CA VAL A 533 6.36 23.31 13.79
C VAL A 533 5.07 22.92 14.52
N THR A 534 4.11 23.85 14.58
CA THR A 534 2.86 23.72 15.36
C THR A 534 1.65 23.36 14.50
N TRP A 535 1.86 22.76 13.33
CA TRP A 535 0.78 22.41 12.40
C TRP A 535 -0.21 21.44 13.04
N LYS A 536 -1.51 21.56 12.71
CA LYS A 536 -2.55 20.67 13.24
C LYS A 536 -2.30 19.19 12.91
N GLY A 537 -1.59 18.90 11.83
CA GLY A 537 -1.19 17.55 11.44
C GLY A 537 -0.04 16.94 12.25
N ILE A 538 0.71 17.74 13.03
CA ILE A 538 1.67 17.20 14.00
C ILE A 538 0.88 16.69 15.21
N LYS A 539 0.99 15.40 15.51
CA LYS A 539 0.27 14.78 16.63
C LYS A 539 1.22 14.25 17.69
N LYS A 540 0.90 14.55 18.95
CA LYS A 540 1.52 13.93 20.13
C LYS A 540 0.70 12.71 20.52
N TYR A 541 1.32 11.54 20.47
CA TYR A 541 0.66 10.27 20.79
C TYR A 541 1.08 9.79 22.19
N ASN A 542 0.14 9.16 22.89
CA ASN A 542 0.42 8.44 24.13
C ASN A 542 0.82 6.97 23.84
N ALA A 543 1.11 6.21 24.90
CA ALA A 543 1.57 4.82 24.80
C ALA A 543 0.57 3.89 24.10
N ASP A 544 -0.73 4.14 24.24
CA ASP A 544 -1.78 3.32 23.60
C ASP A 544 -1.95 3.69 22.12
N ALA A 545 -2.01 4.98 21.82
CA ALA A 545 -2.23 5.49 20.47
C ALA A 545 -1.09 5.13 19.52
N ILE A 546 0.16 5.04 20.01
CA ILE A 546 1.31 4.65 19.18
C ILE A 546 1.32 3.15 18.85
N GLN A 547 0.65 2.29 19.63
CA GLN A 547 0.66 0.83 19.38
C GLN A 547 0.14 0.47 17.99
N LYS A 548 -0.80 1.24 17.42
CA LYS A 548 -1.32 1.00 16.07
C LYS A 548 -0.25 1.11 14.98
N TYR A 549 0.86 1.77 15.26
CA TYR A 549 2.00 1.89 14.36
C TYR A 549 3.12 0.91 14.66
N THR A 550 2.91 -0.08 15.53
CA THR A 550 3.84 -1.21 15.69
C THR A 550 3.72 -2.18 14.52
N ALA A 551 4.79 -2.94 14.27
CA ALA A 551 4.91 -3.79 13.09
C ALA A 551 3.79 -4.86 13.01
N ALA A 552 3.33 -5.38 14.15
CA ALA A 552 2.24 -6.34 14.18
C ALA A 552 0.88 -5.72 13.80
N ARG A 553 0.61 -4.49 14.22
CA ARG A 553 -0.73 -3.86 14.09
C ARG A 553 -0.87 -2.98 12.85
N PHE A 554 0.21 -2.35 12.40
CA PHE A 554 0.17 -1.38 11.31
C PHE A 554 -0.11 -2.03 9.96
N PHE A 555 0.56 -3.14 9.70
CA PHE A 555 0.62 -3.78 8.37
C PHE A 555 0.66 -5.32 8.46
N GLY A 556 0.18 -5.86 9.59
CA GLY A 556 0.01 -7.30 9.79
C GLY A 556 1.33 -8.10 9.77
N GLY A 557 2.45 -7.53 10.23
CA GLY A 557 3.78 -8.13 10.07
C GLY A 557 3.93 -9.58 10.60
N ASN A 558 3.15 -9.94 11.63
CA ASN A 558 3.18 -11.28 12.23
C ASN A 558 2.80 -12.41 11.26
N SER A 559 1.99 -12.12 10.23
CA SER A 559 1.50 -13.16 9.32
C SER A 559 2.50 -13.52 8.21
N TRP A 560 3.52 -12.69 8.00
CA TRP A 560 4.41 -12.83 6.84
C TRP A 560 5.91 -12.66 7.10
N ILE A 561 6.32 -11.94 8.14
CA ILE A 561 7.75 -11.69 8.43
C ILE A 561 8.41 -12.86 9.19
N PRO A 562 7.84 -13.39 10.30
CA PRO A 562 8.52 -14.38 11.12
C PRO A 562 8.93 -15.66 10.38
N GLN A 563 8.15 -16.11 9.39
CA GLN A 563 8.50 -17.30 8.61
C GLN A 563 9.82 -17.14 7.83
N THR A 564 10.19 -15.92 7.45
CA THR A 564 11.41 -15.67 6.69
C THR A 564 12.67 -15.79 7.55
N GLY A 565 12.50 -15.66 8.87
CA GLY A 565 13.58 -15.69 9.86
C GLY A 565 14.35 -14.37 9.99
N VAL A 566 13.95 -13.30 9.31
CA VAL A 566 14.51 -11.97 9.54
C VAL A 566 14.27 -11.54 11.00
N PRO A 567 15.25 -10.92 11.68
CA PRO A 567 15.04 -10.31 12.98
C PRO A 567 13.85 -9.32 12.94
N TYR A 568 12.87 -9.55 13.80
CA TYR A 568 11.60 -8.84 13.76
C TYR A 568 11.10 -8.60 15.17
N VAL A 569 10.86 -7.34 15.51
CA VAL A 569 10.17 -6.97 16.75
C VAL A 569 8.73 -6.56 16.40
N PRO A 570 7.70 -7.29 16.88
CA PRO A 570 6.31 -7.03 16.51
C PRO A 570 5.74 -5.76 17.14
N GLY A 571 6.22 -5.40 18.32
CA GLY A 571 5.72 -4.30 19.15
C GLY A 571 6.70 -3.13 19.26
N MET A 572 6.61 -2.41 20.37
CA MET A 572 7.63 -1.46 20.80
C MET A 572 8.93 -2.20 21.14
N ILE A 573 10.09 -1.59 20.86
CA ILE A 573 11.38 -2.17 21.25
C ILE A 573 11.57 -2.05 22.77
N PRO A 574 11.80 -3.16 23.49
CA PRO A 574 12.05 -3.12 24.93
C PRO A 574 13.42 -2.55 25.29
N GLY A 575 13.52 -1.85 26.42
CA GLY A 575 14.81 -1.46 27.02
C GLY A 575 15.62 -0.40 26.27
N LEU A 576 14.97 0.36 25.38
CA LEU A 576 15.55 1.55 24.73
C LEU A 576 15.42 2.82 25.57
#